data_AF-A0AAW1HMN4-F1
#
_entry.id   AF-A0AAW1HMN4-F1
#
_cell.length_a   1.000
_cell.length_b   1.000
_cell.length_c   1.000
_cell.angle_alpha   90.00
_cell.angle_beta   90.00
_cell.angle_gamma   90.00
#
_symmetry.space_group_name_H-M   'P 1'
#
loop_
_entity.id
_entity.type
_entity.pdbx_description
1 polymer ?
#
loop_
_entity_poly.entity_id
_entity_poly.type
_entity_poly.pdbx_seq_one_letter_code
_entity_poly.pdbx_strand_id
1 'polypeptide(L)'
;MCIAVFIWQSHPLYPLILLLNRDEYHSRPTKAAGWWEGGEIVGGRDELGGGTWLACSKSGKVAFLTNFREKDPLQHAKSRGELPVRFLQSEKGPSEFADEIIKEADEYNGFNLVVADLHCKAMVYVTNRPKEKKPSSMQVSFGAHVLTNASLDTLWPKAERLLGNFKEMINTYGESEVNAHEMVEKLMTDTTKHDKTPGILSPQFEHQLSSIFVDTDTSIVCFSIIYFNYLH
;
A
#
# COMPACT_ATOMS: atom_id res chain seq x y z
N MET A 1 2.81 9.04 -6.23
CA MET A 1 2.46 7.71 -6.81
C MET A 1 2.78 6.65 -5.77
N CYS A 2 2.06 5.54 -5.70
CA CYS A 2 2.38 4.50 -4.71
C CYS A 2 2.18 3.15 -5.36
N ILE A 3 3.02 2.19 -4.95
CA ILE A 3 2.90 0.81 -5.37
C ILE A 3 3.27 -0.10 -4.20
N ALA A 4 2.46 -1.12 -3.99
CA ALA A 4 2.69 -2.17 -3.02
C ALA A 4 2.60 -3.53 -3.67
N VAL A 5 3.43 -4.46 -3.23
CA VAL A 5 3.33 -5.89 -3.53
C VAL A 5 3.32 -6.66 -2.22
N PHE A 6 2.44 -7.66 -2.13
CA PHE A 6 2.36 -8.46 -0.93
C PHE A 6 1.92 -9.90 -1.21
N ILE A 7 2.31 -10.82 -0.33
CA ILE A 7 1.78 -12.18 -0.27
C ILE A 7 1.02 -12.36 1.04
N TRP A 8 -0.21 -12.83 0.95
CA TRP A 8 -1.12 -12.98 2.09
C TRP A 8 -1.52 -14.44 2.29
N GLN A 9 -1.24 -14.98 3.49
CA GLN A 9 -1.53 -16.37 3.90
C GLN A 9 -1.13 -17.42 2.86
N SER A 10 0.01 -17.21 2.18
CA SER A 10 0.47 -18.08 1.09
C SER A 10 1.99 -18.28 1.07
N HIS A 11 2.69 -17.90 2.14
CA HIS A 11 4.08 -18.26 2.37
C HIS A 11 4.16 -19.24 3.55
N PRO A 12 5.05 -20.26 3.51
CA PRO A 12 5.18 -21.25 4.59
C PRO A 12 5.56 -20.64 5.95
N LEU A 13 6.48 -19.66 5.96
CA LEU A 13 6.96 -19.01 7.18
C LEU A 13 6.28 -17.68 7.57
N TYR A 14 5.72 -16.95 6.60
CA TYR A 14 5.26 -15.57 6.81
C TYR A 14 3.76 -15.46 6.50
N PRO A 15 2.87 -15.15 7.45
CA PRO A 15 1.47 -14.82 7.15
C PRO A 15 1.33 -13.63 6.19
N LEU A 16 2.27 -12.69 6.24
CA LEU A 16 2.31 -11.52 5.38
C LEU A 16 3.75 -11.12 5.10
N ILE A 17 4.08 -10.94 3.82
CA ILE A 17 5.23 -10.15 3.37
C ILE A 17 4.67 -9.02 2.53
N LEU A 18 5.02 -7.78 2.86
CA LEU A 18 4.53 -6.57 2.22
C LEU A 18 5.68 -5.60 1.95
N LEU A 19 5.82 -5.19 0.71
CA LEU A 19 6.73 -4.13 0.26
C LEU A 19 5.90 -2.99 -0.33
N LEU A 20 6.22 -1.76 0.03
CA LEU A 20 5.49 -0.58 -0.43
C LEU A 20 6.44 0.59 -0.70
N ASN A 21 6.35 1.14 -1.90
CA ASN A 21 6.91 2.43 -2.27
C ASN A 21 5.84 3.50 -2.18
N ARG A 22 6.11 4.51 -1.37
CA ARG A 22 5.37 5.77 -1.39
C ARG A 22 6.19 6.79 -2.14
N ASP A 23 5.81 7.07 -3.38
CA ASP A 23 6.30 8.22 -4.13
C ASP A 23 5.43 9.45 -3.78
N GLU A 24 6.04 10.49 -3.26
CA GLU A 24 5.38 11.74 -2.89
C GLU A 24 6.24 12.95 -3.25
N TYR A 25 5.66 14.13 -3.32
CA TYR A 25 6.41 15.37 -3.51
C TYR A 25 7.50 15.62 -2.45
N HIS A 26 8.68 16.11 -2.87
CA HIS A 26 9.76 16.52 -1.96
C HIS A 26 9.33 17.53 -0.90
N SER A 27 8.36 18.38 -1.22
CA SER A 27 7.82 19.38 -0.31
C SER A 27 6.96 18.80 0.82
N ARG A 28 6.66 17.49 0.82
CA ARG A 28 5.86 16.85 1.86
C ARG A 28 6.76 16.08 2.83
N PRO A 29 7.11 16.68 3.98
CA PRO A 29 8.04 16.08 4.93
C PRO A 29 7.48 14.80 5.57
N THR A 30 8.36 13.84 5.85
CA THR A 30 8.03 12.56 6.48
C THR A 30 9.07 12.17 7.52
N LYS A 31 8.63 11.45 8.55
CA LYS A 31 9.51 10.73 9.46
C LYS A 31 9.66 9.28 9.01
N ALA A 32 10.89 8.78 9.11
CA ALA A 32 11.21 7.37 8.90
C ALA A 32 10.40 6.47 9.83
N ALA A 33 10.24 5.21 9.43
CA ALA A 33 9.51 4.24 10.22
C ALA A 33 10.12 4.08 11.62
N GLY A 34 9.27 4.16 12.62
CA GLY A 34 9.63 4.02 14.03
C GLY A 34 8.38 3.89 14.88
N TRP A 35 8.58 3.59 16.16
CA TRP A 35 7.49 3.60 17.12
C TRP A 35 6.98 5.02 17.34
N TRP A 36 5.67 5.18 17.23
CA TRP A 36 5.00 6.44 17.48
C TRP A 36 4.91 6.69 19.00
N GLU A 37 4.58 7.93 19.37
CA GLU A 37 4.26 8.27 20.75
C GLU A 37 3.13 7.36 21.28
N GLY A 38 3.28 6.88 22.52
CA GLY A 38 2.42 5.85 23.12
C GLY A 38 2.84 4.41 22.79
N GLY A 39 3.67 4.20 21.76
CA GLY A 39 4.34 2.93 21.49
C GLY A 39 3.46 1.84 20.90
N GLU A 40 2.21 2.12 20.54
CA GLU A 40 1.29 1.10 20.01
C GLU A 40 1.36 0.94 18.48
N ILE A 41 1.81 1.97 17.77
CA ILE A 41 1.92 2.00 16.31
C ILE A 41 3.39 2.08 15.91
N VAL A 42 3.79 1.29 14.91
CA VAL A 42 5.07 1.41 14.22
C VAL A 42 4.84 1.60 12.72
N GLY A 43 5.48 2.62 12.16
CA GLY A 43 5.34 2.97 10.74
C GLY A 43 5.89 4.36 10.43
N GLY A 44 5.99 4.69 9.14
CA GLY A 44 6.38 6.03 8.72
C GLY A 44 5.28 7.05 9.03
N ARG A 45 5.65 8.31 9.29
CA ARG A 45 4.69 9.38 9.62
C ARG A 45 4.77 10.51 8.62
N ASP A 46 3.63 10.92 8.08
CA ASP A 46 3.48 12.13 7.30
C ASP A 46 3.44 13.33 8.25
N GLU A 47 4.42 14.22 8.17
CA GLU A 47 4.51 15.37 9.09
C GLU A 47 3.53 16.48 8.72
N LEU A 48 3.09 16.54 7.46
CA LEU A 48 2.10 17.51 7.02
C LEU A 48 0.68 17.05 7.37
N GLY A 49 0.35 15.81 7.00
CA GLY A 49 -0.98 15.24 7.18
C GLY A 49 -1.22 14.56 8.53
N GLY A 50 -0.18 14.38 9.35
CA GLY A 50 -0.22 13.70 10.65
C GLY A 50 -0.44 12.19 10.62
N GLY A 51 -0.70 11.61 9.44
CA GLY A 51 -1.07 10.21 9.23
C GLY A 51 0.08 9.30 8.78
N THR A 52 -0.27 8.17 8.17
CA THR A 52 0.69 7.20 7.63
C THR A 52 0.22 6.60 6.30
N TRP A 53 1.14 5.97 5.58
CA TRP A 53 0.88 5.18 4.37
C TRP A 53 1.00 3.68 4.59
N LEU A 54 1.73 3.27 5.63
CA LEU A 54 1.96 1.89 6.03
C LEU A 54 2.40 1.87 7.49
N ALA A 55 1.61 1.20 8.31
CA ALA A 55 1.93 0.97 9.71
C ALA A 55 1.29 -0.33 10.21
N CYS A 56 1.80 -0.83 11.32
CA CYS A 56 1.18 -1.89 12.09
C CYS A 56 1.11 -1.53 13.57
N SER A 57 0.28 -2.26 14.31
CA SER A 57 0.20 -2.15 15.76
C SER A 57 0.80 -3.38 16.44
N LYS A 58 1.14 -3.25 17.73
CA LYS A 58 1.58 -4.39 18.56
C LYS A 58 0.57 -5.53 18.61
N SER A 59 -0.72 -5.21 18.47
CA SER A 59 -1.81 -6.19 18.43
C SER A 59 -1.89 -6.99 17.11
N GLY A 60 -0.95 -6.81 16.19
CA GLY A 60 -0.95 -7.54 14.91
C GLY A 60 -1.93 -6.99 13.87
N LYS A 61 -2.47 -5.78 14.07
CA LYS A 61 -3.20 -5.07 13.02
C LYS A 61 -2.21 -4.42 12.05
N VAL A 62 -2.52 -4.45 10.76
CA VAL A 62 -1.72 -3.85 9.70
C VAL A 62 -2.64 -3.01 8.83
N ALA A 63 -2.21 -1.80 8.48
CA ALA A 63 -2.94 -1.00 7.51
C ALA A 63 -1.99 -0.27 6.57
N PHE A 64 -2.39 -0.21 5.30
CA PHE A 64 -1.65 0.51 4.27
C PHE A 64 -2.56 1.09 3.21
N LEU A 65 -2.04 2.10 2.53
CA LEU A 65 -2.80 2.97 1.67
C LEU A 65 -2.02 3.23 0.37
N THR A 66 -2.72 3.22 -0.76
CA THR A 66 -2.27 3.92 -1.97
C THR A 66 -3.30 4.97 -2.38
N ASN A 67 -2.83 6.07 -2.96
CA ASN A 67 -3.73 7.04 -3.59
C ASN A 67 -4.37 6.42 -4.83
N PHE A 68 -5.61 6.75 -5.16
CA PHE A 68 -6.18 6.42 -6.47
C PHE A 68 -5.87 7.54 -7.48
N ARG A 69 -5.45 7.19 -8.69
CA ARG A 69 -5.11 8.16 -9.74
C ARG A 69 -6.40 8.70 -10.38
N GLU A 70 -6.65 9.99 -10.18
CA GLU A 70 -7.79 10.72 -10.74
C GLU A 70 -7.35 12.09 -11.30
N LYS A 71 -8.14 12.66 -12.22
CA LYS A 71 -7.85 13.95 -12.86
C LYS A 71 -8.18 15.14 -11.95
N ASP A 72 -9.33 15.07 -11.29
CA ASP A 72 -9.95 16.22 -10.61
C ASP A 72 -10.17 15.89 -9.13
N PRO A 73 -9.11 15.96 -8.28
CA PRO A 73 -9.26 15.75 -6.84
C PRO A 73 -10.01 16.91 -6.18
N LEU A 74 -10.73 16.60 -5.10
CA LEU A 74 -11.36 17.55 -4.19
C LEU A 74 -10.31 18.41 -3.49
N GLN A 75 -10.53 19.73 -3.47
CA GLN A 75 -9.60 20.71 -2.87
C GLN A 75 -9.55 20.66 -1.34
N HIS A 76 -10.66 20.31 -0.69
CA HIS A 76 -10.81 20.35 0.78
C HIS A 76 -11.14 18.97 1.38
N ALA A 77 -10.68 17.90 0.73
CA ALA A 77 -10.86 16.54 1.26
C ALA A 77 -10.02 16.29 2.52
N LYS A 78 -10.50 15.39 3.38
CA LYS A 78 -9.75 14.87 4.52
C LYS A 78 -8.48 14.14 4.08
N SER A 79 -7.50 14.09 4.97
CA SER A 79 -6.24 13.38 4.72
C SER A 79 -6.46 11.87 4.77
N ARG A 80 -6.32 11.18 3.63
CA ARG A 80 -6.40 9.71 3.55
C ARG A 80 -5.43 8.98 4.50
N GLY A 81 -4.31 9.61 4.84
CA GLY A 81 -3.32 9.04 5.75
C GLY A 81 -3.82 8.85 7.18
N GLU A 82 -4.97 9.43 7.55
CA GLU A 82 -5.60 9.19 8.85
C GLU A 82 -6.31 7.82 8.91
N LEU A 83 -6.71 7.26 7.77
CA LEU A 83 -7.48 6.01 7.71
C LEU A 83 -6.70 4.82 8.31
N PRO A 84 -5.41 4.58 7.97
CA PRO A 84 -4.64 3.54 8.62
C PRO A 84 -4.49 3.77 10.13
N VAL A 85 -4.27 5.02 10.56
CA VAL A 85 -4.11 5.36 11.98
C VAL A 85 -5.39 5.04 12.75
N ARG A 86 -6.56 5.45 12.23
CA ARG A 86 -7.86 5.17 12.81
C ARG A 86 -8.12 3.68 12.97
N PHE A 87 -7.77 2.87 11.97
CA PHE A 87 -7.91 1.41 12.08
C PHE A 87 -7.02 0.85 13.21
N LEU A 88 -5.75 1.23 13.23
CA LEU A 88 -4.77 0.72 14.19
C LEU A 88 -5.06 1.14 15.64
N GLN A 89 -5.76 2.25 15.86
CA GLN A 89 -6.22 2.74 17.17
C GLN A 89 -7.62 2.23 17.56
N SER A 90 -8.34 1.62 16.63
CA SER A 90 -9.68 1.09 16.90
C SER A 90 -9.62 -0.35 17.42
N GLU A 91 -10.62 -0.75 18.18
CA GLU A 91 -10.84 -2.16 18.56
C GLU A 91 -11.54 -2.97 17.45
N LYS A 92 -11.94 -2.32 16.35
CA LYS A 92 -12.75 -2.93 15.29
C LYS A 92 -11.96 -3.95 14.48
N GLY A 93 -12.66 -4.99 14.03
CA GLY A 93 -12.14 -5.92 13.04
C GLY A 93 -12.09 -5.30 11.62
N PRO A 94 -11.31 -5.87 10.69
CA PRO A 94 -11.16 -5.33 9.33
C PRO A 94 -12.50 -5.06 8.59
N SER A 95 -13.47 -5.98 8.66
CA SER A 95 -14.75 -5.82 7.99
C SER A 95 -15.62 -4.73 8.61
N GLU A 96 -15.70 -4.67 9.94
CA GLU A 96 -16.47 -3.64 10.65
C GLU A 96 -15.90 -2.24 10.38
N PHE A 97 -14.57 -2.11 10.38
CA PHE A 97 -13.91 -0.86 10.06
C PHE A 97 -14.16 -0.46 8.59
N ALA A 98 -14.11 -1.41 7.65
CA ALA A 98 -14.41 -1.14 6.25
C ALA A 98 -15.84 -0.60 6.04
N ASP A 99 -16.84 -1.18 6.72
CA ASP A 99 -18.22 -0.72 6.68
C ASP A 99 -18.41 0.71 7.22
N GLU A 100 -17.59 1.13 8.19
CA GLU A 100 -17.53 2.51 8.65
C GLU A 100 -16.97 3.42 7.57
N ILE A 101 -15.80 3.09 7.01
CA ILE A 101 -15.12 3.92 6.01
C ILE A 101 -15.97 4.10 4.75
N ILE A 102 -16.73 3.08 4.33
CA ILE A 102 -17.65 3.20 3.18
C ILE A 102 -18.66 4.33 3.36
N LYS A 103 -19.14 4.60 4.58
CA LYS A 103 -20.17 5.62 4.86
C LYS A 103 -19.65 7.05 4.76
N GLU A 104 -18.35 7.26 4.97
CA GLU A 104 -17.67 8.56 4.94
C GLU A 104 -16.68 8.68 3.78
N ALA A 105 -16.68 7.71 2.85
CA ALA A 105 -15.73 7.59 1.76
C ALA A 105 -15.67 8.81 0.81
N ASP A 106 -16.78 9.57 0.73
CA ASP A 106 -16.92 10.77 -0.08
C ASP A 106 -16.22 12.00 0.51
N GLU A 107 -15.78 11.93 1.77
CA GLU A 107 -15.00 12.99 2.42
C GLU A 107 -13.51 12.98 2.01
N TYR A 108 -13.09 11.95 1.27
CA TYR A 108 -11.70 11.73 0.86
C TYR A 108 -11.53 11.79 -0.66
N ASN A 109 -10.35 12.23 -1.07
CA ASN A 109 -9.87 11.99 -2.43
C ASN A 109 -9.74 10.48 -2.71
N GLY A 110 -9.61 10.11 -3.98
CA GLY A 110 -9.52 8.73 -4.41
C GLY A 110 -8.46 7.94 -3.62
N PHE A 111 -8.85 6.79 -3.07
CA PHE A 111 -7.97 5.94 -2.28
C PHE A 111 -8.19 4.45 -2.49
N ASN A 112 -7.15 3.72 -2.10
CA ASN A 112 -7.15 2.29 -1.89
C ASN A 112 -6.59 2.04 -0.49
N LEU A 113 -7.41 1.49 0.40
CA LEU A 113 -7.04 1.15 1.76
C LEU A 113 -7.06 -0.37 1.90
N VAL A 114 -6.03 -0.92 2.53
CA VAL A 114 -6.03 -2.32 2.97
C VAL A 114 -5.86 -2.32 4.48
N VAL A 115 -6.77 -3.02 5.16
CA VAL A 115 -6.74 -3.24 6.60
C VAL A 115 -6.71 -4.74 6.87
N ALA A 116 -5.84 -5.17 7.77
CA ALA A 116 -5.66 -6.57 8.09
C ALA A 116 -5.48 -6.78 9.59
N ASP A 117 -5.98 -7.92 10.06
CA ASP A 117 -5.71 -8.44 11.39
C ASP A 117 -5.12 -9.83 11.22
N LEU A 118 -3.85 -9.97 11.63
CA LEU A 118 -3.08 -11.19 11.44
C LEU A 118 -3.53 -12.31 12.38
N HIS A 119 -4.11 -11.99 13.54
CA HIS A 119 -4.58 -12.98 14.49
C HIS A 119 -5.81 -13.70 13.96
N CYS A 120 -6.80 -12.95 13.46
CA CYS A 120 -8.01 -13.54 12.88
C CYS A 120 -7.89 -13.86 11.38
N LYS A 121 -6.71 -13.65 10.79
CA LYS A 121 -6.42 -13.91 9.36
C LYS A 121 -7.42 -13.25 8.42
N ALA A 122 -7.85 -12.03 8.75
CA ALA A 122 -8.77 -11.26 7.93
C ALA A 122 -8.04 -10.09 7.29
N MET A 123 -8.26 -9.89 5.99
CA MET A 123 -7.75 -8.74 5.24
C MET A 123 -8.86 -8.21 4.34
N VAL A 124 -9.12 -6.90 4.44
CA VAL A 124 -10.15 -6.23 3.66
C VAL A 124 -9.54 -5.08 2.90
N TYR A 125 -9.84 -5.04 1.60
CA TYR A 125 -9.53 -3.94 0.71
C TYR A 125 -10.76 -3.04 0.59
N VAL A 126 -10.56 -1.73 0.70
CA VAL A 126 -11.58 -0.68 0.63
C VAL A 126 -11.17 0.36 -0.40
N THR A 127 -12.09 0.78 -1.25
CA THR A 127 -11.86 1.87 -2.21
C THR A 127 -13.10 2.72 -2.41
N ASN A 128 -12.91 4.02 -2.60
CA ASN A 128 -13.96 4.96 -2.98
C ASN A 128 -13.98 5.27 -4.48
N ARG A 129 -13.19 4.55 -5.29
CA ARG A 129 -13.13 4.66 -6.75
C ARG A 129 -13.19 3.29 -7.46
N PRO A 130 -14.12 2.38 -7.12
CA PRO A 130 -14.26 1.15 -7.90
C PRO A 130 -14.90 1.44 -9.27
N LYS A 131 -14.81 0.46 -10.17
CA LYS A 131 -15.42 0.54 -11.53
C LYS A 131 -16.92 0.85 -11.49
N GLU A 132 -17.62 0.38 -10.46
CA GLU A 132 -19.06 0.57 -10.25
C GLU A 132 -19.44 1.93 -9.63
N LYS A 133 -18.46 2.83 -9.41
CA LYS A 133 -18.61 4.22 -8.94
C LYS A 133 -19.28 4.42 -7.57
N LYS A 134 -19.48 3.36 -6.79
CA LYS A 134 -19.91 3.45 -5.38
C LYS A 134 -18.79 2.93 -4.48
N PRO A 135 -18.45 3.58 -3.36
CA PRO A 135 -17.48 3.05 -2.42
C PRO A 135 -17.79 1.59 -2.05
N SER A 136 -16.76 0.75 -2.05
CA SER A 136 -16.92 -0.67 -1.80
C SER A 136 -15.73 -1.26 -1.04
N SER A 137 -15.97 -2.41 -0.43
CA SER A 137 -14.93 -3.22 0.17
C SER A 137 -15.08 -4.68 -0.22
N MET A 138 -13.96 -5.41 -0.21
CA MET A 138 -13.94 -6.85 -0.42
C MET A 138 -12.87 -7.53 0.43
N GLN A 139 -13.11 -8.79 0.79
CA GLN A 139 -12.09 -9.66 1.36
C GLN A 139 -10.96 -9.84 0.34
N VAL A 140 -9.72 -9.73 0.79
CA VAL A 140 -8.55 -10.02 -0.04
C VAL A 140 -8.31 -11.52 -0.02
N SER A 141 -8.28 -12.13 -1.20
CA SER A 141 -7.99 -13.55 -1.34
C SER A 141 -6.58 -13.90 -0.83
N PHE A 142 -6.35 -15.17 -0.51
CA PHE A 142 -4.99 -15.63 -0.24
C PHE A 142 -4.18 -15.64 -1.55
N GLY A 143 -2.91 -15.30 -1.46
CA GLY A 143 -2.00 -15.27 -2.60
C GLY A 143 -1.19 -13.97 -2.68
N ALA A 144 -0.55 -13.79 -3.84
CA ALA A 144 0.26 -12.61 -4.14
C ALA A 144 -0.55 -11.57 -4.90
N HIS A 145 -0.46 -10.32 -4.45
CA HIS A 145 -1.25 -9.20 -4.93
C HIS A 145 -0.36 -7.98 -5.19
N VAL A 146 -0.81 -7.10 -6.09
CA VAL A 146 -0.19 -5.79 -6.32
C VAL A 146 -1.24 -4.70 -6.25
N LEU A 147 -0.94 -3.66 -5.48
CA LEU A 147 -1.77 -2.47 -5.36
C LEU A 147 -0.99 -1.25 -5.88
N THR A 148 -1.48 -0.65 -6.96
CA THR A 148 -0.91 0.59 -7.52
C THR A 148 -1.81 1.78 -7.19
N ASN A 149 -1.72 2.87 -7.96
CA ASN A 149 -2.70 3.96 -7.91
C ASN A 149 -4.00 3.68 -8.70
N ALA A 150 -4.38 2.42 -8.81
CA ALA A 150 -5.63 1.95 -9.40
C ALA A 150 -6.22 0.86 -8.49
N SER A 151 -7.32 0.22 -8.91
CA SER A 151 -7.90 -0.88 -8.14
C SER A 151 -6.90 -2.02 -7.91
N LEU A 152 -7.09 -2.78 -6.83
CA LEU A 152 -6.29 -3.96 -6.51
C LEU A 152 -6.15 -4.89 -7.73
N ASP A 153 -4.93 -5.38 -7.96
CA ASP A 153 -4.55 -6.28 -9.05
C ASP A 153 -4.82 -5.75 -10.47
N THR A 154 -4.88 -4.43 -10.63
CA THR A 154 -4.93 -3.82 -11.96
C THR A 154 -3.66 -4.16 -12.76
N LEU A 155 -3.84 -4.70 -13.96
CA LEU A 155 -2.80 -5.15 -14.88
C LEU A 155 -2.09 -3.99 -15.61
N TRP A 156 -1.37 -3.17 -14.84
CA TRP A 156 -0.43 -2.20 -15.42
C TRP A 156 0.92 -2.88 -15.68
N PRO A 157 1.67 -2.49 -16.72
CA PRO A 157 2.95 -3.13 -17.05
C PRO A 157 3.94 -3.21 -15.87
N LYS A 158 4.00 -2.16 -15.05
CA LYS A 158 4.83 -2.15 -13.84
C LYS A 158 4.33 -3.06 -12.72
N ALA A 159 3.01 -3.24 -12.62
CA ALA A 159 2.39 -4.13 -11.64
C ALA A 159 2.63 -5.59 -12.02
N GLU A 160 2.46 -5.93 -13.30
CA GLU A 160 2.71 -7.28 -13.81
C GLU A 160 4.18 -7.68 -13.64
N ARG A 161 5.11 -6.78 -13.98
CA ARG A 161 6.54 -7.01 -13.77
C ARG A 161 6.89 -7.19 -12.29
N LEU A 162 6.40 -6.30 -11.43
CA LEU A 162 6.64 -6.40 -9.99
C LEU A 162 6.10 -7.72 -9.43
N LEU A 163 4.88 -8.12 -9.81
CA LEU A 163 4.26 -9.37 -9.37
C LEU A 163 5.04 -10.59 -9.85
N GLY A 164 5.49 -10.59 -11.11
CA GLY A 164 6.30 -11.66 -11.69
C GLY A 164 7.60 -11.87 -10.92
N ASN A 165 8.40 -10.81 -10.80
CA ASN A 165 9.69 -10.85 -10.10
C ASN A 165 9.52 -11.20 -8.62
N PHE A 166 8.47 -10.68 -7.97
CA PHE A 166 8.16 -11.01 -6.57
C PHE A 166 7.84 -12.50 -6.40
N LYS A 167 7.00 -13.08 -7.27
CA LYS A 167 6.67 -14.52 -7.22
C LYS A 167 7.89 -15.40 -7.46
N GLU A 168 8.74 -15.05 -8.42
CA GLU A 168 9.99 -15.76 -8.68
C GLU A 168 10.92 -15.76 -7.45
N MET A 169 11.04 -14.61 -6.80
CA MET A 169 11.86 -14.45 -5.61
C MET A 169 11.30 -15.24 -4.42
N ILE A 170 9.99 -15.19 -4.18
CA ILE A 170 9.32 -15.99 -3.14
C ILE A 170 9.51 -17.49 -3.40
N ASN A 171 9.35 -17.94 -4.64
CA ASN A 171 9.59 -19.34 -5.00
C ASN A 171 11.04 -19.76 -4.80
N THR A 172 11.99 -18.85 -5.02
CA THR A 172 13.42 -19.10 -4.80
C THR A 172 13.75 -19.29 -3.32
N TYR A 173 13.15 -18.50 -2.43
CA TYR A 173 13.30 -18.71 -0.98
C TYR A 173 12.63 -19.99 -0.50
N GLY A 174 11.47 -20.35 -1.06
CA GLY A 174 10.73 -21.56 -0.69
C GLY A 174 10.33 -21.55 0.78
N GLU A 175 10.89 -22.48 1.55
CA GLU A 175 10.68 -22.59 3.00
C GLU A 175 11.76 -21.88 3.84
N SER A 176 12.63 -21.09 3.20
CA SER A 176 13.70 -20.35 3.88
C SER A 176 13.23 -18.96 4.33
N GLU A 177 13.96 -18.36 5.27
CA GLU A 177 13.75 -16.96 5.63
C GLU A 177 14.03 -16.03 4.45
N VAL A 178 13.22 -14.98 4.30
CA VAL A 178 13.39 -14.00 3.23
C VAL A 178 14.39 -12.93 3.63
N ASN A 179 15.20 -12.45 2.67
CA ASN A 179 16.07 -11.31 2.88
C ASN A 179 15.36 -10.02 2.44
N ALA A 180 14.83 -9.27 3.41
CA ALA A 180 14.08 -8.04 3.14
C ALA A 180 14.90 -6.98 2.38
N HIS A 181 16.20 -6.85 2.68
CA HIS A 181 17.07 -5.91 1.97
C HIS A 181 17.21 -6.28 0.50
N GLU A 182 17.48 -7.56 0.22
CA GLU A 182 17.56 -8.07 -1.14
C GLU A 182 16.24 -7.88 -1.90
N MET A 183 15.10 -8.11 -1.24
CA MET A 183 13.78 -7.91 -1.86
C MET A 183 13.57 -6.45 -2.25
N VAL A 184 13.91 -5.49 -1.38
CA VAL A 184 13.80 -4.06 -1.73
C VAL A 184 14.73 -3.70 -2.86
N GLU A 185 16.00 -4.09 -2.77
CA GLU A 185 17.00 -3.78 -3.77
C GLU A 185 16.57 -4.31 -5.15
N LYS A 186 16.13 -5.56 -5.24
CA LYS A 186 15.77 -6.18 -6.53
C LYS A 186 14.39 -5.79 -7.07
N LEU A 187 13.42 -5.54 -6.19
CA LEU A 187 12.02 -5.34 -6.61
C LEU A 187 11.59 -3.88 -6.60
N MET A 188 12.00 -3.14 -5.58
CA MET A 188 11.41 -1.84 -5.29
C MET A 188 12.23 -0.67 -5.84
N THR A 189 13.47 -0.90 -6.30
CA THR A 189 14.35 0.15 -6.88
C THR A 189 14.26 0.25 -8.42
N ASP A 190 13.37 -0.51 -9.05
CA ASP A 190 13.26 -0.57 -10.51
C ASP A 190 12.72 0.73 -11.13
N THR A 191 13.59 1.42 -11.88
CA THR A 191 13.34 2.68 -12.59
C THR A 191 12.83 2.50 -14.02
N THR A 192 12.61 1.27 -14.48
CA THR A 192 12.20 0.97 -15.86
C THR A 192 10.81 1.55 -16.16
N LYS A 193 10.78 2.49 -17.10
CA LYS A 193 9.58 3.18 -17.59
C LYS A 193 8.88 2.40 -18.70
N HIS A 194 7.62 2.73 -18.96
CA HIS A 194 6.77 2.15 -20.00
C HIS A 194 6.05 3.23 -20.80
N ASP A 195 5.90 2.98 -22.10
CA ASP A 195 5.11 3.84 -22.98
C ASP A 195 3.61 3.52 -22.91
N LYS A 196 3.27 2.27 -22.54
CA LYS A 196 1.89 1.86 -22.34
C LYS A 196 1.40 2.33 -20.97
N THR A 197 0.72 3.46 -20.97
CA THR A 197 0.17 4.09 -19.76
C THR A 197 -1.37 4.10 -19.76
N PRO A 198 -2.02 4.36 -18.62
CA PRO A 198 -3.48 4.27 -18.48
C PRO A 198 -4.30 5.33 -19.26
N GLY A 199 -3.67 6.40 -19.74
CA GLY A 199 -4.34 7.50 -20.44
C GLY A 199 -5.18 8.40 -19.52
N ILE A 200 -4.89 8.40 -18.21
CA ILE A 200 -5.61 9.21 -17.21
C ILE A 200 -5.01 10.61 -17.13
N LEU A 201 -3.67 10.73 -17.17
CA LEU A 201 -2.98 12.02 -17.19
C LEU A 201 -2.34 12.25 -18.57
N SER A 202 -1.66 13.39 -18.77
CA SER A 202 -0.92 13.64 -20.01
C SER A 202 0.15 12.56 -20.23
N PRO A 203 0.40 12.10 -21.47
CA PRO A 203 1.34 11.00 -21.74
C PRO A 203 2.73 11.20 -21.15
N GLN A 204 3.29 12.42 -21.24
CA GLN A 204 4.60 12.76 -20.68
C GLN A 204 4.66 12.51 -19.17
N PHE A 205 3.64 12.99 -18.45
CA PHE A 205 3.54 12.82 -17.01
C PHE A 205 3.30 11.36 -16.62
N GLU A 206 2.47 10.62 -17.36
CA GLU A 206 2.26 9.21 -17.07
C GLU A 206 3.51 8.35 -17.30
N HIS A 207 4.29 8.66 -18.34
CA HIS A 207 5.55 7.98 -18.63
C HIS A 207 6.57 8.18 -17.49
N GLN A 208 6.68 9.40 -16.95
CA GLN A 208 7.54 9.68 -15.79
C GLN A 208 7.14 8.86 -14.55
N LEU A 209 5.85 8.58 -14.39
CA LEU A 209 5.28 7.86 -13.24
C LEU A 209 5.11 6.35 -13.46
N SER A 210 5.64 5.83 -14.56
CA SER A 210 5.40 4.45 -15.02
C SER A 210 6.35 3.42 -14.43
N SER A 211 7.39 3.83 -13.70
CA SER A 211 8.32 2.96 -12.99
C SER A 211 7.79 2.55 -11.60
N ILE A 212 8.45 1.56 -10.98
CA ILE A 212 8.18 1.10 -9.61
C ILE A 212 8.82 2.07 -8.61
N PHE A 213 10.06 2.46 -8.89
CA PHE A 213 10.74 3.58 -8.24
C PHE A 213 10.62 4.82 -9.13
N VAL A 214 9.84 5.81 -8.68
CA VAL A 214 9.70 7.06 -9.43
C VAL A 214 10.88 7.97 -9.11
N ASP A 215 11.80 8.06 -10.06
CA ASP A 215 12.96 8.96 -10.00
C ASP A 215 12.70 10.20 -10.86
N THR A 216 12.24 11.26 -10.21
CA THR A 216 12.07 12.59 -10.79
C THR A 216 12.53 13.64 -9.79
N ASP A 217 12.99 14.81 -10.27
CA ASP A 217 13.46 15.93 -9.43
C ASP A 217 12.43 16.46 -8.41
N THR A 218 11.18 16.00 -8.50
CA THR A 218 10.05 16.45 -7.69
C THR A 218 9.56 15.39 -6.70
N SER A 219 10.06 14.16 -6.75
CA SER A 219 9.56 13.02 -5.99
C SER A 219 10.55 12.42 -4.99
N ILE A 220 10.13 12.29 -3.74
CA ILE A 220 10.74 11.40 -2.74
C ILE A 220 10.05 10.05 -2.83
N VAL A 221 10.85 8.98 -2.84
CA VAL A 221 10.35 7.63 -2.63
C VAL A 221 10.69 7.19 -1.21
N CYS A 222 9.67 6.93 -0.40
CA CYS A 222 9.81 6.29 0.89
C CYS A 222 9.58 4.79 0.72
N PHE A 223 10.60 3.99 1.05
CA PHE A 223 10.48 2.54 1.13
C PHE A 223 9.91 2.13 2.48
N SER A 224 9.01 1.17 2.47
CA SER A 224 8.49 0.56 3.68
C SER A 224 8.30 -0.92 3.46
N ILE A 225 8.85 -1.72 4.37
CA ILE A 225 8.75 -3.18 4.36
C ILE A 225 8.12 -3.58 5.68
N ILE A 226 7.15 -4.48 5.62
CA ILE A 226 6.66 -5.19 6.79
C ILE A 226 6.59 -6.67 6.45
N TYR A 227 7.20 -7.51 7.29
CA TYR A 227 7.01 -8.95 7.26
C TYR A 227 6.74 -9.45 8.69
N PHE A 228 5.83 -10.40 8.80
CA PHE A 228 5.49 -11.05 10.06
C PHE A 228 5.80 -12.52 9.93
N ASN A 229 6.47 -13.10 10.93
CA ASN A 229 6.62 -14.54 11.06
C ASN A 229 5.38 -15.13 11.72
N TYR A 230 5.04 -16.38 11.40
CA TYR A 230 4.18 -17.16 12.29
C TYR A 230 4.91 -17.26 13.64
N LEU A 231 4.27 -16.82 14.72
CA LEU A 231 4.76 -17.10 16.06
C LEU A 231 4.68 -18.62 16.24
N HIS A 232 5.84 -19.27 16.41
CA HIS A 232 5.94 -20.63 16.90
C HIS A 232 5.81 -20.65 18.42
#